data_AF-A0A1U8CX05-F1
#
_entry.id   AF-A0A1U8CX05-F1
#
_cell.length_a   1.000
_cell.length_b   1.000
_cell.length_c   1.000
_cell.angle_alpha   90.00
_cell.angle_beta   90.00
_cell.angle_gamma   90.00
#
_symmetry.space_group_name_H-M   'P 1'
#
loop_
_entity.id
_entity.type
_entity.pdbx_description
1 polymer ?
#
loop_
_entity_poly.entity_id
_entity_poly.type
_entity_poly.pdbx_seq_one_letter_code
_entity_poly.pdbx_strand_id
1 'polypeptide(L)'
;MWMLPLWLWILFPGCVAVTGPQTVTGPEGGSVSVTCWYNWGYEMNGKFWCRKRSSVHCSDGFIIRTSGPEAKVQKGRFSIQDNHSLRVFTVTMENLTETDAGTYHCGVVITLWSGPRHAVEVIVSPVLPTSMPSTMEPPASTESTTPIFTWSISTEDKASMPPTVHSMGLSSQASNIHLLLLVGLKLPVFLCMVCAVVWVSVRYRGSSND
;
A
#
# COMPACT_ATOMS: atom_id res chain seq x y z
N MET A 1 -0.38 27.43 -33.76
CA MET A 1 0.34 27.26 -32.48
C MET A 1 -0.57 26.64 -31.41
N TRP A 2 -1.36 25.59 -31.73
CA TRP A 2 -2.50 25.12 -30.90
C TRP A 2 -2.56 23.59 -30.69
N MET A 3 -1.47 22.84 -30.87
CA MET A 3 -1.43 21.37 -30.73
C MET A 3 -0.62 20.88 -29.52
N LEU A 4 -0.18 21.79 -28.65
CA LEU A 4 0.67 21.50 -27.48
C LEU A 4 -0.04 20.96 -26.21
N PRO A 5 -1.37 21.08 -25.97
CA PRO A 5 -1.93 20.59 -24.70
C PRO A 5 -2.18 19.08 -24.65
N LEU A 6 -2.50 18.45 -25.79
CA LEU A 6 -2.92 17.04 -25.84
C LEU A 6 -1.75 16.06 -25.66
N TRP A 7 -0.53 16.46 -25.99
CA TRP A 7 0.66 15.60 -25.87
C TRP A 7 1.26 15.55 -24.47
N LEU A 8 0.96 16.54 -23.62
CA LEU A 8 1.36 16.53 -22.22
C LEU A 8 0.65 15.39 -21.44
N TRP A 9 -0.58 15.05 -21.82
CA TRP A 9 -1.35 13.96 -21.23
C TRP A 9 -0.85 12.57 -21.64
N ILE A 10 -0.26 12.41 -22.83
CA ILE A 10 0.26 11.11 -23.29
C ILE A 10 1.65 10.82 -22.69
N LEU A 11 2.35 11.80 -22.12
CA LEU A 11 3.72 11.63 -21.60
C LEU A 11 3.78 11.21 -20.13
N PHE A 12 2.67 11.25 -19.39
CA PHE A 12 2.66 10.84 -17.99
C PHE A 12 1.38 10.08 -17.62
N PRO A 13 1.15 8.84 -18.11
CA PRO A 13 0.44 7.89 -17.27
C PRO A 13 1.38 7.67 -16.08
N GLY A 14 1.12 8.40 -14.99
CA GLY A 14 1.95 8.31 -13.78
C GLY A 14 2.09 6.86 -13.40
N CYS A 15 3.31 6.33 -13.46
CA CYS A 15 3.59 4.98 -12.99
C CYS A 15 3.34 4.95 -11.47
N VAL A 16 2.13 4.61 -11.07
CA VAL A 16 1.80 4.41 -9.66
C VAL A 16 2.48 3.12 -9.23
N ALA A 17 3.52 3.25 -8.41
CA ALA A 17 4.32 2.12 -7.93
C ALA A 17 3.77 1.49 -6.64
N VAL A 18 2.95 2.22 -5.89
CA VAL A 18 2.25 1.76 -4.68
C VAL A 18 0.81 2.26 -4.70
N THR A 19 -0.13 1.35 -4.45
CA THR A 19 -1.57 1.63 -4.42
C THR A 19 -2.15 1.13 -3.11
N GLY A 20 -3.14 1.83 -2.57
CA GLY A 20 -3.87 1.43 -1.37
C GLY A 20 -5.32 1.90 -1.44
N PRO A 21 -6.11 1.69 -0.39
CA PRO A 21 -7.43 2.31 -0.27
C PRO A 21 -7.31 3.82 -0.13
N GLN A 22 -8.28 4.56 -0.68
CA GLN A 22 -8.35 6.02 -0.46
C GLN A 22 -8.66 6.34 1.00
N THR A 23 -9.60 5.59 1.58
CA THR A 23 -10.12 5.81 2.93
C THR A 23 -10.33 4.48 3.63
N VAL A 24 -10.05 4.44 4.93
CA VAL A 24 -10.39 3.33 5.82
C VAL A 24 -11.05 3.87 7.08
N THR A 25 -11.95 3.09 7.67
CA THR A 25 -12.67 3.47 8.89
C THR A 25 -12.53 2.38 9.94
N GLY A 26 -12.24 2.77 11.18
CA GLY A 26 -12.25 1.89 12.34
C GLY A 26 -12.99 2.52 13.51
N PRO A 27 -13.56 1.74 14.45
CA PRO A 27 -14.18 2.29 15.65
C PRO A 27 -13.12 2.74 16.66
N GLU A 28 -13.44 3.76 17.46
CA GLU A 28 -12.65 4.13 18.63
C GLU A 28 -12.50 2.93 19.59
N GLY A 29 -11.29 2.73 20.12
CA GLY A 29 -10.89 1.55 20.88
C GLY A 29 -10.68 0.28 20.03
N GLY A 30 -11.11 0.28 18.77
CA GLY A 30 -10.98 -0.86 17.85
C GLY A 30 -9.69 -0.84 17.03
N SER A 31 -9.70 -1.52 15.88
CA SER A 31 -8.56 -1.60 14.97
C SER A 31 -8.95 -1.32 13.52
N VAL A 32 -7.96 -0.93 12.72
CA VAL A 32 -8.09 -0.82 11.26
C VAL A 32 -6.89 -1.47 10.58
N SER A 33 -7.16 -2.10 9.44
CA SER A 33 -6.14 -2.71 8.59
C SER A 33 -6.12 -2.03 7.23
N VAL A 34 -4.93 -1.65 6.76
CA VAL A 34 -4.70 -0.98 5.49
C VAL A 34 -3.86 -1.89 4.61
N THR A 35 -4.44 -2.34 3.51
CA THR A 35 -3.76 -3.19 2.53
C THR A 35 -3.20 -2.33 1.40
N CYS A 36 -1.89 -2.43 1.16
CA CYS A 36 -1.22 -1.71 0.08
C CYS A 36 -0.51 -2.67 -0.88
N TRP A 37 -0.77 -2.47 -2.16
CA TRP A 37 -0.16 -3.18 -3.28
C TRP A 37 1.06 -2.43 -3.80
N TYR A 38 2.07 -3.15 -4.25
CA TYR A 38 3.24 -2.56 -4.91
C TYR A 38 3.58 -3.28 -6.21
N ASN A 39 4.26 -2.58 -7.11
CA ASN A 39 4.71 -3.16 -8.36
C ASN A 39 5.90 -4.10 -8.15
N TRP A 40 6.09 -4.99 -9.13
CA TRP A 40 7.30 -5.80 -9.25
C TRP A 40 8.58 -4.95 -9.12
N GLY A 41 9.59 -5.49 -8.44
CA GLY A 41 10.89 -4.85 -8.21
C GLY A 41 11.02 -4.20 -6.84
N TYR A 42 9.97 -4.22 -6.01
CA TYR A 42 9.97 -3.68 -4.64
C TYR A 42 9.83 -4.75 -3.55
N GLU A 43 9.92 -6.03 -3.90
CA GLU A 43 9.81 -7.16 -2.96
C GLU A 43 10.90 -7.09 -1.88
N MET A 44 12.12 -6.69 -2.24
CA MET A 44 13.25 -6.62 -1.30
C MET A 44 13.33 -5.27 -0.58
N ASN A 45 12.47 -4.32 -0.93
CA ASN A 45 12.48 -2.98 -0.32
C ASN A 45 11.71 -2.98 0.99
N GLY A 46 12.19 -2.20 1.95
CA GLY A 46 11.46 -1.98 3.19
C GLY A 46 10.08 -1.36 2.91
N LYS A 47 9.07 -1.72 3.71
CA LYS A 47 7.73 -1.14 3.66
C LYS A 47 7.57 -0.18 4.83
N PHE A 48 6.81 0.88 4.66
CA PHE A 48 6.62 1.87 5.71
C PHE A 48 5.20 2.36 5.84
N TRP A 49 4.90 2.86 7.04
CA TRP A 49 3.72 3.64 7.39
C TRP A 49 4.14 4.93 8.07
N CYS A 50 3.65 6.07 7.57
CA CYS A 50 3.97 7.39 8.13
C CYS A 50 2.75 8.30 8.11
N ARG A 51 2.76 9.32 8.97
CA ARG A 51 1.76 10.39 9.00
C ARG A 51 2.39 11.70 8.59
N LYS A 52 1.71 12.49 7.75
CA LYS A 52 2.19 13.81 7.33
C LYS A 52 2.05 14.78 8.51
N ARG A 53 3.17 15.20 9.12
CA ARG A 53 3.16 16.22 10.20
C ARG A 53 3.62 17.59 9.72
N SER A 54 4.79 17.69 9.09
CA SER A 54 5.36 18.98 8.63
C SER A 54 6.24 18.86 7.38
N SER A 55 6.97 17.75 7.24
CA SER A 55 7.81 17.50 6.07
C SER A 55 7.00 17.03 4.86
N VAL A 56 7.41 17.48 3.67
CA VAL A 56 6.89 16.99 2.37
C VAL A 56 7.17 15.50 2.21
N HIS A 57 8.23 15.00 2.83
CA HIS A 57 8.67 13.61 2.80
C HIS A 57 8.41 12.91 4.15
N CYS A 58 8.35 11.58 4.13
CA CYS A 58 8.23 10.78 5.36
C CYS A 58 9.57 10.63 6.12
N SER A 59 10.56 11.48 5.83
CA SER A 59 11.94 11.43 6.39
C SER A 59 11.96 11.40 7.91
N ASP A 60 11.13 12.23 8.56
CA ASP A 60 11.10 12.38 10.03
C ASP A 60 9.79 11.84 10.65
N GLY A 61 8.97 11.15 9.84
CA GLY A 61 7.58 10.82 10.14
C GLY A 61 7.23 9.33 10.12
N PHE A 62 8.21 8.43 10.04
CA PHE A 62 7.94 6.98 10.07
C PHE A 62 7.36 6.57 11.43
N ILE A 63 6.14 6.05 11.41
CA ILE A 63 5.53 5.42 12.58
C ILE A 63 6.16 4.04 12.75
N ILE A 64 6.18 3.28 11.67
CA ILE A 64 6.74 1.93 11.57
C ILE A 64 7.29 1.73 10.15
N ARG A 65 8.42 1.03 10.05
CA ARG A 65 9.02 0.61 8.77
C ARG A 65 9.74 -0.72 8.94
N THR A 66 9.88 -1.47 7.86
CA THR A 66 10.75 -2.65 7.79
C THR A 66 12.12 -2.27 7.22
N SER A 67 13.18 -3.00 7.58
CA SER A 67 14.55 -2.74 7.09
C SER A 67 14.80 -3.22 5.66
N GLY A 68 13.84 -3.93 5.08
CA GLY A 68 13.99 -4.69 3.85
C GLY A 68 12.98 -5.85 3.84
N PRO A 69 13.36 -7.03 3.33
CA PRO A 69 12.51 -8.21 3.34
C PRO A 69 12.37 -8.75 4.78
N GLU A 70 11.52 -8.13 5.57
CA GLU A 70 11.18 -8.55 6.93
C GLU A 70 9.67 -8.76 6.99
N ALA A 71 9.26 -10.03 6.92
CA ALA A 71 7.86 -10.40 7.07
C ALA A 71 7.45 -10.27 8.54
N LYS A 72 6.52 -9.34 8.79
CA LYS A 72 5.95 -8.95 10.07
C LYS A 72 6.90 -8.24 11.05
N VAL A 73 6.67 -6.93 11.20
CA VAL A 73 7.24 -6.08 12.24
C VAL A 73 6.11 -5.47 13.06
N GLN A 74 6.29 -5.36 14.38
CA GLN A 74 5.35 -4.72 15.30
C GLN A 74 6.08 -3.64 16.11
N LYS A 75 5.45 -2.49 16.30
CA LYS A 75 5.91 -1.42 17.19
C LYS A 75 4.72 -0.78 17.89
N GLY A 76 4.57 -1.06 19.19
CA GLY A 76 3.41 -0.60 19.96
C GLY A 76 2.11 -1.12 19.36
N ARG A 77 1.18 -0.21 19.07
CA ARG A 77 -0.13 -0.49 18.45
C ARG A 77 -0.09 -0.67 16.93
N PHE A 78 1.09 -0.63 16.31
CA PHE A 78 1.25 -0.66 14.85
C PHE A 78 1.95 -1.94 14.38
N SER A 79 1.42 -2.61 13.35
CA SER A 79 2.09 -3.69 12.61
C SER A 79 2.27 -3.34 11.15
N ILE A 80 3.32 -3.91 10.53
CA ILE A 80 3.40 -4.10 9.08
C ILE A 80 3.68 -5.58 8.82
N GLN A 81 2.91 -6.22 7.94
CA GLN A 81 3.16 -7.56 7.43
C GLN A 81 3.23 -7.54 5.91
N ASP A 82 4.39 -7.90 5.35
CA ASP A 82 4.61 -7.95 3.90
C ASP A 82 4.48 -9.37 3.35
N ASN A 83 3.78 -9.50 2.22
CA ASN A 83 3.63 -10.71 1.43
C ASN A 83 4.20 -10.46 0.03
N HIS A 84 5.44 -10.91 -0.18
CA HIS A 84 6.18 -10.68 -1.43
C HIS A 84 5.58 -11.41 -2.62
N SER A 85 5.02 -12.61 -2.40
CA SER A 85 4.39 -13.41 -3.47
C SER A 85 3.21 -12.68 -4.08
N LEU A 86 2.42 -12.01 -3.24
CA LEU A 86 1.25 -11.23 -3.67
C LEU A 86 1.59 -9.77 -3.98
N ARG A 87 2.80 -9.30 -3.61
CA ARG A 87 3.21 -7.89 -3.62
C ARG A 87 2.23 -7.00 -2.87
N VAL A 88 1.85 -7.47 -1.68
CA VAL A 88 0.90 -6.82 -0.80
C VAL A 88 1.49 -6.76 0.59
N PHE A 89 1.44 -5.59 1.22
CA PHE A 89 1.69 -5.47 2.65
C PHE A 89 0.48 -4.88 3.36
N THR A 90 0.24 -5.37 4.56
CA THR A 90 -0.86 -4.91 5.42
C THR A 90 -0.28 -4.17 6.61
N VAL A 91 -0.79 -2.96 6.83
CA VAL A 91 -0.54 -2.17 8.03
C VAL A 91 -1.73 -2.34 8.97
N THR A 92 -1.49 -2.61 10.24
CA THR A 92 -2.56 -2.68 11.26
C THR A 92 -2.34 -1.60 12.30
N MET A 93 -3.41 -0.90 12.68
CA MET A 93 -3.45 0.06 13.78
C MET A 93 -4.48 -0.44 14.80
N GLU A 94 -4.04 -0.80 16.00
CA GLU A 94 -4.88 -1.35 17.08
C GLU A 94 -5.24 -0.28 18.11
N ASN A 95 -6.33 -0.46 18.88
CA ASN A 95 -6.77 0.45 19.94
C ASN A 95 -6.81 1.93 19.51
N LEU A 96 -7.54 2.21 18.43
CA LEU A 96 -7.66 3.53 17.80
C LEU A 96 -8.20 4.58 18.77
N THR A 97 -7.66 5.79 18.71
CA THR A 97 -8.20 6.96 19.42
C THR A 97 -8.63 8.03 18.42
N GLU A 98 -9.51 8.96 18.79
CA GLU A 98 -9.94 10.06 17.90
C GLU A 98 -8.74 10.81 17.26
N THR A 99 -7.64 10.97 18.02
CA THR A 99 -6.40 11.62 17.56
C THR A 99 -5.64 10.85 16.46
N ASP A 100 -5.96 9.57 16.25
CA ASP A 100 -5.41 8.75 15.16
C ASP A 100 -6.04 9.10 13.81
N ALA A 101 -7.17 9.82 13.76
CA ALA A 101 -7.78 10.23 12.50
C ALA A 101 -6.88 11.17 11.68
N GLY A 102 -6.82 10.97 10.36
CA GLY A 102 -6.11 11.85 9.43
C GLY A 102 -5.44 11.13 8.27
N THR A 103 -4.58 11.86 7.55
CA THR A 103 -3.92 11.33 6.35
C THR A 103 -2.58 10.66 6.67
N TYR A 104 -2.47 9.40 6.27
CA TYR A 104 -1.29 8.57 6.35
C TYR A 104 -0.77 8.23 4.97
N HIS A 105 0.42 7.64 4.91
CA HIS A 105 0.98 7.11 3.68
C HIS A 105 1.56 5.71 3.92
N CYS A 106 1.19 4.78 3.05
CA CYS A 106 1.91 3.52 2.89
C CYS A 106 2.85 3.63 1.70
N GLY A 107 4.06 3.07 1.80
CA GLY A 107 5.03 3.15 0.72
C GLY A 107 6.21 2.21 0.86
N VAL A 108 7.09 2.28 -0.13
CA VAL A 108 8.31 1.47 -0.24
C VAL A 108 9.56 2.33 -0.01
N VAL A 109 10.53 1.80 0.73
CA VAL A 109 11.81 2.46 1.01
C VAL A 109 12.77 2.16 -0.14
N ILE A 110 13.05 3.14 -1.00
CA ILE A 110 14.06 3.02 -2.08
C ILE A 110 15.41 3.58 -1.64
N THR A 111 15.40 4.75 -0.99
CA THR A 111 16.59 5.42 -0.41
C THR A 111 16.19 6.13 0.90
N LEU A 112 17.12 6.78 1.60
CA LEU A 112 16.84 7.48 2.87
C LEU A 112 15.73 8.55 2.77
N TRP A 113 15.31 8.98 1.57
CA TRP A 113 14.42 10.13 1.36
C TRP A 113 12.95 9.79 1.03
N SER A 114 12.52 8.53 1.26
CA SER A 114 11.18 7.96 0.98
C SER A 114 10.89 7.73 -0.51
N GLY A 115 10.43 6.52 -0.84
CA GLY A 115 10.07 6.11 -2.19
C GLY A 115 8.59 6.34 -2.53
N PRO A 116 8.08 5.70 -3.60
CA PRO A 116 6.69 5.71 -3.98
C PRO A 116 5.76 5.36 -2.82
N ARG A 117 4.62 6.05 -2.76
CA ARG A 117 3.67 5.96 -1.66
C ARG A 117 2.26 6.28 -2.11
N HIS A 118 1.29 5.72 -1.40
CA HIS A 118 -0.13 6.00 -1.55
C HIS A 118 -0.64 6.72 -0.31
N ALA A 119 -1.46 7.76 -0.49
CA ALA A 119 -2.11 8.45 0.62
C ALA A 119 -3.38 7.69 1.04
N VAL A 120 -3.57 7.54 2.34
CA VAL A 120 -4.73 6.85 2.91
C VAL A 120 -5.32 7.74 4.00
N GLU A 121 -6.61 8.03 3.91
CA GLU A 121 -7.35 8.71 4.96
C GLU A 121 -7.85 7.69 5.99
N VAL A 122 -7.48 7.88 7.25
CA VAL A 122 -7.96 7.06 8.37
C VAL A 122 -9.04 7.84 9.11
N ILE A 123 -10.23 7.25 9.19
CA ILE A 123 -11.37 7.79 9.91
C ILE A 123 -11.60 6.95 11.17
N VAL A 124 -11.74 7.61 12.31
CA VAL A 124 -12.13 6.97 13.56
C VAL A 124 -13.60 7.27 13.82
N SER A 125 -14.41 6.22 13.91
CA SER A 125 -15.85 6.33 14.18
C SER A 125 -16.11 6.26 15.69
N PRO A 126 -16.97 7.12 16.24
CA PRO A 126 -17.30 7.08 17.66
C PRO A 126 -18.05 5.79 17.97
N VAL A 127 -17.78 5.21 19.14
CA VAL A 127 -18.63 4.13 19.67
C VAL A 127 -19.89 4.80 20.18
N LEU A 128 -21.04 4.51 19.55
CA LEU A 128 -22.31 4.93 20.11
C LEU A 128 -22.42 4.32 21.51
N PRO A 129 -22.66 5.11 22.57
CA PRO A 129 -22.92 4.53 23.87
C PRO A 129 -24.14 3.63 23.73
N THR A 130 -23.91 2.32 23.78
CA THR A 130 -24.96 1.37 24.13
C THR A 130 -25.50 1.90 25.44
N SER A 131 -26.70 2.47 25.41
CA SER A 131 -27.45 2.78 26.62
C SER A 131 -27.58 1.46 27.37
N MET A 132 -26.65 1.19 28.28
CA MET A 132 -26.76 0.09 29.22
C MET A 132 -28.08 0.30 29.95
N PRO A 133 -29.03 -0.65 29.88
CA PRO A 133 -30.08 -0.69 30.88
C PRO A 133 -29.38 -0.88 32.22
N SER A 134 -29.45 0.15 33.06
CA SER A 134 -29.08 0.05 34.47
C SER A 134 -30.09 -0.86 35.18
N THR A 135 -29.62 -1.59 36.19
CA THR A 135 -30.39 -2.35 37.21
C THR A 135 -30.73 -3.79 36.78
N MET A 136 -30.33 -4.87 37.47
CA MET A 136 -30.17 -5.10 38.91
C MET A 136 -29.21 -6.28 39.18
N GLU A 137 -28.37 -6.17 40.20
CA GLU A 137 -27.56 -7.26 40.80
C GLU A 137 -28.41 -8.04 41.86
N PRO A 138 -27.90 -9.11 42.54
CA PRO A 138 -28.35 -10.50 42.45
C PRO A 138 -29.10 -11.02 43.71
N PRO A 139 -29.49 -12.31 43.75
CA PRO A 139 -29.36 -13.08 44.99
C PRO A 139 -28.51 -14.35 44.83
N ALA A 140 -27.78 -14.63 45.91
CA ALA A 140 -26.83 -15.71 46.09
C ALA A 140 -27.45 -17.09 46.41
N SER A 141 -26.58 -18.12 46.35
CA SER A 141 -26.68 -19.53 46.81
C SER A 141 -27.66 -20.44 46.04
N THR A 142 -27.31 -21.67 45.62
CA THR A 142 -26.91 -22.82 46.47
C THR A 142 -26.12 -23.90 45.69
N GLU A 143 -25.41 -24.72 46.46
CA GLU A 143 -24.40 -25.75 46.23
C GLU A 143 -24.69 -26.92 45.24
N SER A 144 -23.55 -27.45 44.74
CA SER A 144 -23.15 -28.86 44.51
C SER A 144 -24.13 -29.91 43.99
N THR A 145 -23.74 -30.56 42.89
CA THR A 145 -23.49 -32.02 42.83
C THR A 145 -22.75 -32.37 41.52
N THR A 146 -21.57 -32.97 41.64
CA THR A 146 -20.81 -33.60 40.53
C THR A 146 -21.42 -34.97 40.18
N PRO A 147 -21.16 -35.49 38.97
CA PRO A 147 -20.35 -36.71 38.95
C PRO A 147 -19.33 -36.79 37.79
N ILE A 148 -18.11 -37.18 38.18
CA ILE A 148 -17.30 -38.31 37.65
C ILE A 148 -16.99 -38.35 36.14
N PHE A 149 -15.75 -37.94 35.85
CA PHE A 149 -14.67 -38.69 35.18
C PHE A 149 -15.04 -39.68 34.06
N THR A 150 -14.60 -39.39 32.83
CA THR A 150 -13.97 -40.39 31.94
C THR A 150 -13.00 -39.67 31.00
N TRP A 151 -11.70 -39.92 31.14
CA TRP A 151 -10.70 -39.57 30.12
C TRP A 151 -10.57 -40.76 29.17
N SER A 152 -10.58 -40.50 27.86
CA SER A 152 -10.08 -41.44 26.86
C SER A 152 -9.09 -40.72 25.96
N ILE A 153 -7.82 -41.02 26.21
CA ILE A 153 -6.68 -40.78 25.32
C ILE A 153 -6.80 -41.72 24.12
N SER A 154 -6.60 -41.21 22.91
CA SER A 154 -6.27 -42.00 21.73
C SER A 154 -5.27 -41.23 20.87
N THR A 155 -4.29 -41.98 20.42
CA THR A 155 -2.98 -41.64 19.87
C THR A 155 -3.00 -41.09 18.44
N GLU A 156 -1.86 -40.50 18.08
CA GLU A 156 -1.33 -40.17 16.74
C GLU A 156 -1.88 -41.03 15.58
N ASP A 157 -2.14 -40.41 14.42
CA ASP A 157 -1.33 -40.74 13.24
C ASP A 157 -1.34 -39.68 12.11
N LYS A 158 -0.27 -39.81 11.33
CA LYS A 158 0.27 -39.05 10.20
C LYS A 158 -0.65 -38.59 9.06
N ALA A 159 -0.12 -37.52 8.45
CA ALA A 159 -0.03 -37.24 7.01
C ALA A 159 -1.31 -36.89 6.23
N SER A 160 -1.34 -35.69 5.69
CA SER A 160 -1.34 -35.53 4.22
C SER A 160 -1.01 -34.09 3.81
N MET A 161 -0.04 -33.97 2.91
CA MET A 161 0.16 -32.81 2.04
C MET A 161 -0.83 -32.92 0.88
N PRO A 162 -1.33 -31.78 0.35
CA PRO A 162 -1.39 -31.65 -1.11
C PRO A 162 -1.19 -30.19 -1.57
N PRO A 163 -1.23 -29.91 -2.88
CA PRO A 163 -0.20 -30.19 -3.86
C PRO A 163 0.51 -28.91 -4.31
N THR A 164 1.72 -29.10 -4.82
CA THR A 164 2.50 -28.13 -5.57
C THR A 164 1.72 -27.70 -6.82
N VAL A 165 1.17 -26.48 -6.82
CA VAL A 165 0.68 -25.85 -8.05
C VAL A 165 1.87 -25.20 -8.74
N HIS A 166 2.44 -25.91 -9.71
CA HIS A 166 3.26 -25.30 -10.74
C HIS A 166 2.36 -24.39 -11.59
N SER A 167 2.24 -23.13 -11.20
CA SER A 167 1.74 -22.10 -12.12
C SER A 167 2.91 -21.63 -12.96
N MET A 168 2.85 -22.00 -14.24
CA MET A 168 3.73 -21.55 -15.30
C MET A 168 3.71 -20.02 -15.33
N GLY A 169 4.91 -19.44 -15.26
CA GLY A 169 5.12 -18.01 -15.29
C GLY A 169 4.58 -17.38 -16.56
N LEU A 170 3.83 -16.29 -16.39
CA LEU A 170 3.59 -15.33 -17.45
C LEU A 170 3.39 -13.93 -16.87
N SER A 171 4.46 -13.35 -16.32
CA SER A 171 4.45 -11.93 -15.94
C SER A 171 5.84 -11.27 -16.01
N SER A 172 6.57 -11.55 -17.10
CA SER A 172 7.80 -10.82 -17.48
C SER A 172 7.63 -9.93 -18.73
N GLN A 173 6.51 -10.07 -19.47
CA GLN A 173 6.34 -9.37 -20.75
C GLN A 173 5.82 -7.94 -20.65
N ALA A 174 5.03 -7.58 -19.64
CA ALA A 174 4.40 -6.25 -19.57
C ALA A 174 5.42 -5.10 -19.39
N SER A 175 6.49 -5.33 -18.61
CA SER A 175 7.54 -4.32 -18.37
C SER A 175 8.40 -4.07 -19.60
N ASN A 176 8.78 -5.14 -20.31
CA ASN A 176 9.57 -5.05 -21.54
C ASN A 176 8.78 -4.40 -22.67
N ILE A 177 7.49 -4.72 -22.82
CA ILE A 177 6.63 -4.09 -23.85
C ILE A 177 6.44 -2.60 -23.54
N HIS A 178 6.25 -2.22 -22.28
CA HIS A 178 6.12 -0.82 -21.90
C HIS A 178 7.43 -0.04 -22.15
N LEU A 179 8.59 -0.62 -21.81
CA LEU A 179 9.91 -0.03 -22.11
C LEU A 179 10.15 0.06 -23.63
N LEU A 180 9.77 -0.96 -24.40
CA LEU A 180 9.89 -1.00 -25.85
C LEU A 180 8.97 0.02 -26.54
N LEU A 181 7.77 0.25 -26.00
CA LEU A 181 6.85 1.29 -26.47
C LEU A 181 7.36 2.70 -26.12
N LEU A 182 7.92 2.89 -24.93
CA LEU A 182 8.55 4.15 -24.52
C LEU A 182 9.75 4.49 -25.43
N VAL A 183 10.69 3.57 -25.60
CA VAL A 183 11.89 3.83 -26.41
C VAL A 183 11.56 3.81 -27.91
N GLY A 184 10.73 2.87 -28.35
CA GLY A 184 10.45 2.63 -29.77
C GLY A 184 9.42 3.56 -30.39
N LEU A 185 8.45 4.08 -29.62
CA LEU A 185 7.41 4.97 -30.15
C LEU A 185 7.60 6.43 -29.68
N LYS A 186 7.94 6.68 -28.41
CA LYS A 186 8.02 8.05 -27.88
C LYS A 186 9.30 8.78 -28.30
N LEU A 187 10.45 8.10 -28.29
CA LEU A 187 11.73 8.71 -28.66
C LEU A 187 11.77 9.18 -30.12
N PRO A 188 11.40 8.37 -31.14
CA PRO A 188 11.39 8.83 -32.52
C PRO A 188 10.36 9.94 -32.76
N VAL A 189 9.17 9.89 -32.15
CA VAL A 189 8.19 10.99 -32.23
C VAL A 189 8.75 12.28 -31.65
N PHE A 190 9.45 12.22 -30.52
CA PHE A 190 10.13 13.38 -29.93
C PHE A 190 11.22 13.94 -30.85
N LEU A 191 12.07 13.07 -31.43
CA LEU A 191 13.13 13.48 -32.35
C LEU A 191 12.56 14.13 -33.64
N CYS A 192 11.54 13.54 -34.25
CA CYS A 192 10.87 14.11 -35.43
C CYS A 192 10.34 15.53 -35.15
N MET A 193 9.85 15.77 -33.94
CA MET A 193 9.33 17.07 -33.53
C MET A 193 10.42 18.11 -33.32
N VAL A 194 11.55 17.73 -32.69
CA VAL A 194 12.72 18.60 -32.60
C VAL A 194 13.21 18.97 -34.00
N CYS A 195 13.30 18.00 -34.91
CA CYS A 195 13.68 18.25 -36.30
C CYS A 195 12.72 19.23 -37.00
N ALA A 196 11.41 19.06 -36.83
CA ALA A 196 10.40 19.97 -37.41
C ALA A 196 10.52 21.40 -36.86
N VAL A 197 10.74 21.56 -35.55
CA VAL A 197 10.92 22.88 -34.92
C VAL A 197 12.22 23.56 -35.38
N VAL A 198 13.31 22.80 -35.47
CA VAL A 198 14.59 23.31 -36.00
C VAL A 198 14.42 23.74 -37.45
N TRP A 199 13.73 22.95 -38.27
CA TRP A 199 13.49 23.31 -39.67
C TRP A 199 12.65 24.59 -39.82
N VAL A 200 11.56 24.71 -39.05
CA VAL A 200 10.70 25.91 -39.08
C VAL A 200 11.46 27.14 -38.57
N SER A 201 12.24 27.01 -37.51
CA SER A 201 13.02 28.14 -36.95
C SER A 201 14.14 28.60 -37.91
N VAL A 202 14.82 27.68 -38.59
CA VAL A 202 15.80 28.02 -39.64
C VAL A 202 15.14 28.71 -40.83
N ARG A 203 13.98 28.22 -41.28
CA ARG A 203 13.22 28.85 -42.37
C ARG A 203 12.72 30.24 -42.02
N TYR A 204 12.21 30.42 -40.80
CA TYR A 204 11.77 31.73 -40.31
C TYR A 204 12.93 32.72 -40.24
N ARG A 205 14.10 32.27 -39.78
CA ARG A 205 15.31 33.11 -39.70
C ARG A 205 15.95 33.43 -41.05
N GLY A 206 15.72 32.60 -42.06
CA GLY A 206 16.11 32.91 -43.45
C GLY A 206 15.20 33.96 -44.10
N SER A 207 13.90 33.92 -43.80
CA SER A 207 12.91 34.85 -44.37
C SER A 207 12.94 36.27 -43.77
N SER A 208 13.65 36.51 -42.68
CA SER A 208 13.76 37.85 -42.06
C SER A 208 15.04 38.61 -42.47
N ASN A 209 15.87 38.03 -43.33
CA ASN A 209 17.13 38.61 -43.82
C ASN A 209 17.07 39.00 -45.31
N ASP A 210 15.91 38.85 -45.94
CA ASP A 210 15.54 39.42 -47.25
C ASP A 210 14.55 40.56 -47.04
#